data_AF-A0AAX3S4L6-F1
#
_entry.id   AF-A0AAX3S4L6-F1
#
_cell.length_a   1.000
_cell.length_b   1.000
_cell.length_c   1.000
_cell.angle_alpha   90.00
_cell.angle_beta   90.00
_cell.angle_gamma   90.00
#
_symmetry.space_group_name_H-M   'P 1'
#
loop_
_entity.id
_entity.type
_entity.pdbx_description
1 polymer ?
#
loop_
_entity_poly.entity_id
_entity_poly.type
_entity_poly.pdbx_seq_one_letter_code
_entity_poly.pdbx_strand_id
1 'polypeptide(L)'
;MPISAQFNRPFPEQVTFFRNKLNLPTTRSGQITRDQNDAAFVVAGATKADLLADLRSAVNDAISNGQSLGEFRKQFEEIVAKRGWTGWTGEGSKAGRAWRTRLIYKTNLDTSYAAGRWQQMTDPDVVRLRPYWRYIHNTIENPRQQHQRWNNLVLRADDPWWQAHYPPNGFGCNCGVETLNERGLRRLGKEGPDTAPNDGTYERVDNTTGEVVTVPNGIQPGWDYAPGQTATERAIAARLNRLDSVEATIARQNVADLVQAPLFSRFFNGEIQGEYPVAVVPPLERQVLGAESPVVLLSQQSLRTHRERHPEIGLEDYRRVQQLLDDGQVYQLPDQPGRLIYLVIEGVTYRAALKRTQDGKKSYFLTLFKSRTDQPPPDAERLR
;
A
#
# COMPACT_ATOMS: atom_id res chain seq x y z
N MET A 1 6.63 35.80 25.43
CA MET A 1 5.92 34.71 24.75
C MET A 1 6.53 33.39 25.20
N PRO A 2 5.83 32.55 25.96
CA PRO A 2 6.37 31.26 26.34
C PRO A 2 6.47 30.38 25.09
N ILE A 3 7.64 29.78 24.89
CA ILE A 3 7.86 28.79 23.84
C ILE A 3 7.08 27.54 24.25
N SER A 4 5.88 27.36 23.69
CA SER A 4 5.15 26.11 23.79
C SER A 4 5.90 25.06 22.98
N ALA A 5 6.69 24.21 23.65
CA ALA A 5 7.24 23.02 23.04
C ALA A 5 6.08 22.13 22.59
N GLN A 6 5.85 22.04 21.28
CA GLN A 6 4.86 21.15 20.69
C GLN A 6 5.42 19.73 20.67
N PHE A 7 5.43 19.08 21.83
CA PHE A 7 5.51 17.63 21.91
C PHE A 7 4.24 17.07 21.25
N ASN A 8 4.37 16.00 20.46
CA ASN A 8 3.27 15.29 19.81
C ASN A 8 2.81 15.78 18.41
N ARG A 9 3.69 16.39 17.59
CA ARG A 9 3.38 16.51 16.15
C ARG A 9 3.59 15.17 15.45
N PRO A 10 2.63 14.70 14.64
CA PRO A 10 2.81 13.50 13.83
C PRO A 10 3.96 13.69 12.83
N PHE A 11 4.72 12.63 12.57
CA PHE A 11 5.72 12.59 11.51
C PHE A 11 5.00 12.49 10.14
N PRO A 12 4.94 13.56 9.33
CA PRO A 12 4.04 13.61 8.16
C PRO A 12 4.30 12.52 7.12
N GLU A 13 5.58 12.19 6.88
CA GLU A 13 6.01 11.18 5.93
C GLU A 13 5.54 9.79 6.38
N GLN A 14 5.64 9.48 7.68
CA GLN A 14 5.09 8.24 8.25
C GLN A 14 3.57 8.17 8.09
N VAL A 15 2.84 9.24 8.46
CA VAL A 15 1.38 9.30 8.32
C VAL A 15 0.97 9.08 6.87
N THR A 16 1.63 9.78 5.95
CA THR A 16 1.34 9.71 4.51
C THR A 16 1.59 8.30 3.99
N PHE A 17 2.73 7.71 4.31
CA PHE A 17 3.05 6.34 3.93
C PHE A 17 2.02 5.33 4.45
N PHE A 18 1.66 5.41 5.74
CA PHE A 18 0.68 4.51 6.33
C PHE A 18 -0.71 4.66 5.70
N ARG A 19 -1.17 5.90 5.51
CA ARG A 19 -2.49 6.17 4.90
C ARG A 19 -2.58 5.71 3.45
N ASN A 20 -1.47 5.63 2.73
CA ASN A 20 -1.43 5.14 1.34
C ASN A 20 -1.48 3.60 1.21
N LYS A 21 -1.49 2.84 2.31
CA LYS A 21 -1.62 1.38 2.28
C LYS A 21 -3.05 0.93 1.99
N LEU A 22 -3.20 -0.22 1.32
CA LEU A 22 -4.50 -0.87 1.07
C LEU A 22 -4.87 -1.88 2.14
N ASN A 23 -6.15 -2.02 2.43
CA ASN A 23 -6.65 -3.08 3.31
C ASN A 23 -6.72 -4.39 2.53
N LEU A 24 -5.74 -5.28 2.74
CA LEU A 24 -5.73 -6.60 2.10
C LEU A 24 -5.97 -7.71 3.13
N PRO A 25 -6.96 -8.60 2.89
CA PRO A 25 -7.21 -9.73 3.77
C PRO A 25 -6.06 -10.75 3.68
N THR A 26 -5.67 -11.27 4.83
CA THR A 26 -4.76 -12.41 4.94
C THR A 26 -5.31 -13.39 5.96
N THR A 27 -5.22 -14.68 5.67
CA THR A 27 -5.58 -15.75 6.62
C THR A 27 -4.41 -16.10 7.53
N ARG A 28 -3.16 -15.90 7.08
CA ARG A 28 -1.94 -16.22 7.82
C ARG A 28 -0.83 -15.20 7.56
N SER A 29 0.11 -15.12 8.51
CA SER A 29 1.34 -14.32 8.35
C SER A 29 2.17 -14.88 7.19
N GLY A 30 2.88 -14.00 6.46
CA GLY A 30 3.72 -14.40 5.33
C GLY A 30 3.01 -14.45 3.98
N GLN A 31 1.69 -14.26 3.92
CA GLN A 31 0.99 -14.10 2.64
C GLN A 31 1.31 -12.79 1.92
N ILE A 32 1.78 -11.78 2.66
CA ILE A 32 2.28 -10.50 2.16
C ILE A 32 3.68 -10.33 2.76
N THR A 33 4.67 -10.13 1.91
CA THR A 33 6.10 -10.05 2.27
C THR A 33 6.80 -8.94 1.50
N ARG A 34 7.99 -8.55 1.96
CA ARG A 34 8.87 -7.59 1.28
C ARG A 34 8.14 -6.29 0.87
N ASP A 35 8.34 -5.85 -0.36
CA ASP A 35 7.75 -4.65 -0.98
C ASP A 35 6.22 -4.63 -0.95
N GLN A 36 5.55 -5.78 -0.91
CA GLN A 36 4.10 -5.84 -0.79
C GLN A 36 3.62 -5.26 0.56
N ASN A 37 4.44 -5.33 1.61
CA ASN A 37 4.14 -4.67 2.87
C ASN A 37 4.14 -3.15 2.70
N ASP A 38 4.88 -2.53 1.78
CA ASP A 38 4.79 -1.08 1.54
C ASP A 38 3.42 -0.68 1.00
N ALA A 39 2.79 -1.59 0.25
CA ALA A 39 1.56 -1.32 -0.46
C ALA A 39 0.29 -1.70 0.33
N ALA A 40 0.42 -2.54 1.36
CA ALA A 40 -0.69 -3.17 2.07
C ALA A 40 -0.63 -2.99 3.60
N PHE A 41 -1.81 -2.78 4.18
CA PHE A 41 -2.11 -2.97 5.58
C PHE A 41 -2.78 -4.34 5.72
N VAL A 42 -2.19 -5.19 6.56
CA VAL A 42 -2.67 -6.54 6.80
C VAL A 42 -2.65 -6.88 8.28
N VAL A 43 -3.63 -7.68 8.69
CA VAL A 43 -3.69 -8.30 10.01
C VAL A 43 -4.04 -9.77 9.81
N ALA A 44 -3.09 -10.67 10.04
CA ALA A 44 -3.26 -12.11 9.75
C ALA A 44 -4.48 -12.71 10.46
N GLY A 45 -5.43 -13.28 9.72
CA GLY A 45 -6.69 -13.82 10.24
C GLY A 45 -7.84 -12.81 10.29
N ALA A 46 -7.60 -11.53 10.01
CA ALA A 46 -8.65 -10.53 9.80
C ALA A 46 -8.97 -10.44 8.31
N THR A 47 -10.01 -11.15 7.88
CA THR A 47 -10.38 -11.25 6.45
C THR A 47 -11.54 -10.36 6.05
N LYS A 48 -12.34 -9.88 7.01
CA LYS A 48 -13.47 -9.00 6.75
C LYS A 48 -13.00 -7.57 6.50
N ALA A 49 -13.58 -6.92 5.48
CA ALA A 49 -13.19 -5.57 5.04
C ALA A 49 -13.39 -4.53 6.14
N ASP A 50 -14.53 -4.59 6.83
CA ASP A 50 -14.93 -3.64 7.87
C ASP A 50 -14.09 -3.78 9.16
N LEU A 51 -13.70 -5.01 9.50
CA LEU A 51 -12.73 -5.29 10.55
C LEU A 51 -11.36 -4.71 10.22
N LEU A 52 -10.85 -4.94 9.01
CA LEU A 52 -9.55 -4.39 8.59
C LEU A 52 -9.56 -2.86 8.55
N ALA A 53 -10.65 -2.25 8.08
CA ALA A 53 -10.81 -0.80 8.06
C ALA A 53 -10.76 -0.22 9.48
N ASP A 54 -11.51 -0.78 10.43
CA ASP A 54 -11.49 -0.34 11.82
C ASP A 54 -10.10 -0.53 12.46
N LEU A 55 -9.43 -1.67 12.22
CA LEU A 55 -8.08 -1.92 12.73
C LEU A 55 -7.04 -0.96 12.14
N ARG A 56 -7.11 -0.67 10.83
CA ARG A 56 -6.25 0.33 10.18
C ARG A 56 -6.51 1.71 10.76
N SER A 57 -7.76 2.07 11.05
CA SER A 57 -8.11 3.34 11.70
C SER A 57 -7.45 3.46 13.07
N ALA A 58 -7.57 2.43 13.92
CA ALA A 58 -6.93 2.43 15.24
C ALA A 58 -5.39 2.58 15.17
N VAL A 59 -4.74 1.97 14.18
CA VAL A 59 -3.30 2.15 13.95
C VAL A 59 -2.99 3.55 13.40
N ASN A 60 -3.81 4.07 12.48
CA ASN A 60 -3.66 5.44 11.96
C ASN A 60 -3.77 6.46 13.10
N ASP A 61 -4.66 6.26 14.07
CA ASP A 61 -4.82 7.13 15.23
C ASP A 61 -3.62 7.06 16.16
N ALA A 62 -3.05 5.87 16.37
CA ALA A 62 -1.80 5.71 17.09
C ALA A 62 -0.64 6.49 16.43
N ILE A 63 -0.53 6.43 15.11
CA ILE A 63 0.50 7.15 14.35
C ILE A 63 0.24 8.66 14.33
N SER A 64 -1.00 9.08 14.10
CA SER A 64 -1.35 10.49 13.86
C SER A 64 -1.45 11.29 15.16
N ASN A 65 -1.87 10.66 16.26
CA ASN A 65 -2.14 11.31 17.54
C ASN A 65 -1.19 10.89 18.66
N GLY A 66 -0.25 9.98 18.39
CA GLY A 66 0.72 9.50 19.38
C GLY A 66 0.10 8.63 20.49
N GLN A 67 -0.96 7.87 20.18
CA GLN A 67 -1.60 7.01 21.17
C GLN A 67 -0.65 5.92 21.65
N SER A 68 -0.74 5.58 22.93
CA SER A 68 0.02 4.50 23.55
C SER A 68 -0.48 3.11 23.14
N LEU A 69 0.36 2.09 23.35
CA LEU A 69 -0.04 0.68 23.20
C LEU A 69 -1.24 0.31 24.08
N GLY A 70 -1.40 0.95 25.25
CA GLY A 70 -2.54 0.72 26.14
C GLY A 70 -3.86 1.22 25.56
N GLU A 71 -3.84 2.40 24.94
CA GLU A 71 -5.02 2.96 24.26
C GLU A 71 -5.38 2.16 23.02
N PHE A 72 -4.38 1.80 22.20
CA PHE A 72 -4.59 0.91 21.05
C PHE A 72 -5.21 -0.44 21.47
N ARG A 73 -4.75 -1.02 22.59
CA ARG A 73 -5.30 -2.29 23.10
C ARG A 73 -6.78 -2.19 23.43
N LYS A 74 -7.22 -1.09 24.05
CA LYS A 74 -8.64 -0.86 24.36
C LYS A 74 -9.47 -0.78 23.07
N GLN A 75 -9.04 0.05 22.11
CA GLN A 75 -9.72 0.15 20.81
C GLN A 75 -9.76 -1.18 20.07
N PHE A 76 -8.66 -1.94 20.08
CA PHE A 76 -8.60 -3.26 19.47
C PHE A 76 -9.67 -4.20 20.05
N GLU A 77 -9.79 -4.26 21.38
CA GLU A 77 -10.80 -5.09 22.05
C GLU A 77 -12.23 -4.66 21.69
N GLU A 78 -12.49 -3.35 21.65
CA GLU A 78 -13.78 -2.78 21.21
C GLU A 78 -14.12 -3.14 19.76
N ILE A 79 -13.16 -3.01 18.85
CA ILE A 79 -13.31 -3.33 17.42
C ILE A 79 -13.60 -4.82 17.24
N VAL A 80 -12.80 -5.69 17.87
CA VAL A 80 -12.96 -7.14 17.80
C VAL A 80 -14.35 -7.57 18.29
N ALA A 81 -14.81 -7.00 19.41
CA ALA A 81 -16.14 -7.27 19.95
C ALA A 81 -17.25 -6.76 19.01
N LYS A 82 -17.16 -5.51 18.55
CA LYS A 82 -18.12 -4.88 17.64
C LYS A 82 -18.27 -5.65 16.32
N ARG A 83 -17.16 -6.15 15.78
CA ARG A 83 -17.11 -6.87 14.49
C ARG A 83 -17.34 -8.38 14.62
N GLY A 84 -17.50 -8.88 15.85
CA GLY A 84 -17.69 -10.30 16.15
C GLY A 84 -16.53 -11.16 15.65
N TRP A 85 -15.29 -10.67 15.75
CA TRP A 85 -14.12 -11.43 15.31
C TRP A 85 -13.63 -12.35 16.43
N THR A 86 -13.86 -13.65 16.29
CA THR A 86 -13.45 -14.68 17.25
C THR A 86 -12.49 -15.69 16.61
N GLY A 87 -11.83 -16.51 17.44
CA GLY A 87 -10.88 -17.53 17.03
C GLY A 87 -9.51 -17.00 16.61
N TRP A 88 -9.20 -15.73 16.87
CA TRP A 88 -7.93 -15.12 16.47
C TRP A 88 -6.79 -15.51 17.42
N THR A 89 -5.57 -15.58 16.88
CA THR A 89 -4.41 -16.07 17.62
C THR A 89 -4.11 -15.23 18.87
N GLY A 90 -4.26 -15.85 20.03
CA GLY A 90 -4.01 -15.23 21.33
C GLY A 90 -5.26 -14.80 22.10
N GLU A 91 -6.46 -14.91 21.52
CA GLU A 91 -7.73 -14.47 22.13
C GLU A 91 -7.95 -15.05 23.53
N GLY A 92 -7.68 -16.36 23.69
CA GLY A 92 -7.99 -17.13 24.90
C GLY A 92 -7.10 -16.86 26.13
N SER A 93 -6.09 -15.98 26.05
CA SER A 93 -5.23 -15.69 27.21
C SER A 93 -4.77 -14.24 27.27
N LYS A 94 -4.58 -13.70 28.49
CA LYS A 94 -4.05 -12.34 28.69
C LYS A 94 -2.71 -12.14 27.97
N ALA A 95 -1.83 -13.14 28.03
CA ALA A 95 -0.52 -13.10 27.37
C ALA A 95 -0.66 -13.10 25.84
N GLY A 96 -1.54 -13.93 25.27
CA GLY A 96 -1.82 -13.98 23.84
C GLY A 96 -2.39 -12.66 23.31
N ARG A 97 -3.37 -12.08 24.00
CA ARG A 97 -3.93 -10.76 23.66
C ARG A 97 -2.88 -9.65 23.73
N ALA A 98 -2.06 -9.66 24.79
CA ALA A 98 -0.98 -8.69 24.95
C ALA A 98 0.08 -8.81 23.84
N TRP A 99 0.43 -10.03 23.44
CA TRP A 99 1.34 -10.29 22.32
C TRP A 99 0.76 -9.82 21.00
N ARG A 100 -0.49 -10.21 20.69
CA ARG A 100 -1.14 -9.93 19.40
C ARG A 100 -1.28 -8.43 19.15
N THR A 101 -1.79 -7.71 20.14
CA THR A 101 -1.96 -6.26 20.08
C THR A 101 -0.62 -5.53 19.97
N ARG A 102 0.40 -5.95 20.74
CA ARG A 102 1.76 -5.41 20.64
C ARG A 102 2.35 -5.63 19.25
N LEU A 103 2.16 -6.81 18.68
CA LEU A 103 2.67 -7.17 17.36
C LEU A 103 2.08 -6.27 16.27
N ILE A 104 0.75 -6.14 16.23
CA ILE A 104 0.05 -5.29 15.24
C ILE A 104 0.48 -3.83 15.39
N TYR A 105 0.41 -3.30 16.61
CA TYR A 105 0.78 -1.93 16.93
C TYR A 105 2.23 -1.63 16.53
N LYS A 106 3.18 -2.36 17.11
CA LYS A 106 4.61 -2.08 16.94
C LYS A 106 5.07 -2.28 15.50
N THR A 107 4.64 -3.36 14.86
CA THR A 107 5.05 -3.64 13.47
C THR A 107 4.61 -2.53 12.52
N ASN A 108 3.36 -2.07 12.63
CA ASN A 108 2.88 -1.00 11.75
C ASN A 108 3.53 0.35 12.07
N LEU A 109 3.75 0.67 13.35
CA LEU A 109 4.43 1.90 13.74
C LEU A 109 5.89 1.91 13.25
N ASP A 110 6.66 0.85 13.51
CA ASP A 110 8.07 0.80 13.15
C ASP A 110 8.29 0.82 11.63
N THR A 111 7.52 0.02 10.88
CA THR A 111 7.66 -0.05 9.42
C THR A 111 7.24 1.25 8.73
N SER A 112 6.15 1.88 9.19
CA SER A 112 5.73 3.18 8.64
C SER A 112 6.69 4.30 9.01
N TYR A 113 7.23 4.30 10.23
CA TYR A 113 8.25 5.25 10.65
C TYR A 113 9.53 5.08 9.81
N ALA A 114 10.00 3.84 9.64
CA ALA A 114 11.16 3.52 8.81
C ALA A 114 10.98 3.97 7.36
N ALA A 115 9.78 3.81 6.80
CA ALA A 115 9.44 4.28 5.46
C ALA A 115 9.42 5.80 5.32
N GLY A 116 8.85 6.51 6.31
CA GLY A 116 8.94 7.97 6.34
C GLY A 116 10.39 8.45 6.46
N ARG A 117 11.19 7.77 7.30
CA ARG A 117 12.63 8.05 7.41
C ARG A 117 13.36 7.77 6.12
N TRP A 118 13.05 6.68 5.43
CA TRP A 118 13.63 6.36 4.12
C TRP A 118 13.41 7.53 3.17
N GLN A 119 12.17 7.97 3.01
CA GLN A 119 11.82 9.13 2.16
C GLN A 119 12.66 10.36 2.50
N GLN A 120 12.78 10.73 3.78
CA GLN A 120 13.61 11.87 4.20
C GLN A 120 15.10 11.68 3.91
N MET A 121 15.62 10.48 4.14
CA MET A 121 17.07 10.21 4.03
C MET A 121 17.52 10.06 2.59
N THR A 122 16.61 9.70 1.68
CA THR A 122 16.86 9.62 0.23
C THR A 122 16.53 10.90 -0.53
N ASP A 123 16.06 11.95 0.15
CA ASP A 123 15.91 13.26 -0.47
C ASP A 123 17.25 13.71 -1.09
N PRO A 124 17.28 14.18 -2.36
CA PRO A 124 18.53 14.51 -3.04
C PRO A 124 19.41 15.52 -2.28
N ASP A 125 18.81 16.48 -1.58
CA ASP A 125 19.56 17.44 -0.77
C ASP A 125 20.11 16.80 0.50
N VAL A 126 19.36 15.89 1.12
CA VAL A 126 19.83 15.13 2.28
C VAL A 126 20.96 14.19 1.89
N VAL A 127 20.84 13.45 0.79
CA VAL A 127 21.91 12.56 0.30
C VAL A 127 23.16 13.37 -0.04
N ARG A 128 23.01 14.53 -0.70
CA ARG A 128 24.13 15.41 -1.03
C ARG A 128 24.85 15.94 0.22
N LEU A 129 24.12 16.28 1.27
CA LEU A 129 24.68 16.86 2.50
C LEU A 129 25.14 15.80 3.52
N ARG A 130 24.52 14.61 3.52
CA ARG A 130 24.70 13.54 4.50
C ARG A 130 24.76 12.18 3.78
N PRO A 131 25.80 11.93 2.96
CA PRO A 131 25.87 10.79 2.06
C PRO A 131 26.17 9.45 2.76
N TYR A 132 26.39 9.45 4.07
CA TYR A 132 26.72 8.25 4.84
C TYR A 132 25.59 7.88 5.78
N TRP A 133 25.29 6.59 5.88
CA TRP A 133 24.25 6.05 6.75
C TRP A 133 24.89 5.14 7.79
N ARG A 134 24.49 5.32 9.06
CA ARG A 134 24.96 4.53 10.20
C ARG A 134 23.86 3.61 10.70
N TYR A 135 24.14 2.31 10.76
CA TYR A 135 23.25 1.34 11.38
C TYR A 135 23.31 1.46 12.91
N ILE A 136 22.14 1.60 13.55
CA ILE A 136 22.00 1.71 15.00
C ILE A 136 21.26 0.48 15.53
N HIS A 137 21.92 -0.27 16.41
CA HIS A 137 21.29 -1.36 17.14
C HIS A 137 20.71 -0.88 18.47
N ASN A 138 19.45 -1.23 18.75
CA ASN A 138 18.76 -0.82 19.99
C ASN A 138 17.89 -1.94 20.57
N THR A 139 18.49 -3.11 20.83
CA THR A 139 17.80 -4.21 21.52
C THR A 139 18.60 -4.65 22.73
N ILE A 140 17.97 -4.64 23.91
CA ILE A 140 18.62 -5.03 25.17
C ILE A 140 18.29 -6.48 25.53
N GLU A 141 17.04 -6.90 25.34
CA GLU A 141 16.58 -8.25 25.67
C GLU A 141 16.60 -9.14 24.42
N ASN A 142 17.40 -10.22 24.45
CA ASN A 142 17.60 -11.15 23.32
C ASN A 142 18.03 -10.47 22.01
N PRO A 143 19.17 -9.76 21.99
CA PRO A 143 19.66 -9.12 20.77
C PRO A 143 20.00 -10.16 19.70
N ARG A 144 19.61 -9.87 18.45
CA ARG A 144 20.10 -10.63 17.30
C ARG A 144 21.58 -10.32 17.11
N GLN A 145 22.43 -11.32 17.29
CA GLN A 145 23.89 -11.15 17.31
C GLN A 145 24.43 -10.47 16.04
N GLN A 146 23.85 -10.75 14.87
CA GLN A 146 24.19 -10.08 13.62
C GLN A 146 23.93 -8.56 13.69
N HIS A 147 22.80 -8.14 14.26
CA HIS A 147 22.45 -6.71 14.36
C HIS A 147 23.39 -5.97 15.30
N GLN A 148 23.85 -6.64 16.36
CA GLN A 148 24.85 -6.09 17.26
C GLN A 148 26.20 -5.90 16.55
N ARG A 149 26.60 -6.84 15.68
CA ARG A 149 27.81 -6.70 14.85
C ARG A 149 27.73 -5.55 13.86
N TRP A 150 26.54 -5.29 13.31
CA TRP A 150 26.31 -4.15 12.41
C TRP A 150 26.21 -2.80 13.15
N ASN A 151 26.18 -2.77 14.49
CA ASN A 151 26.05 -1.51 15.21
C ASN A 151 27.25 -0.58 14.93
N ASN A 152 26.97 0.66 14.53
CA ASN A 152 27.95 1.64 14.03
C ASN A 152 28.63 1.27 12.70
N LEU A 153 28.13 0.29 11.95
CA LEU A 153 28.47 0.14 10.54
C LEU A 153 28.04 1.40 9.79
N VAL A 154 28.97 2.04 9.10
CA VAL A 154 28.70 3.25 8.30
C VAL A 154 28.94 2.95 6.84
N LEU A 155 27.90 2.94 6.01
CA LEU A 155 28.02 2.75 4.56
C LEU A 155 27.61 4.03 3.83
N ARG A 156 27.88 4.10 2.52
CA ARG A 156 27.25 5.14 1.70
C ARG A 156 25.73 4.91 1.62
N ALA A 157 24.97 5.98 1.42
CA ALA A 157 23.52 5.94 1.29
C ALA A 157 23.04 5.13 0.06
N ASP A 158 23.88 5.07 -0.98
CA ASP A 158 23.63 4.33 -2.22
C ASP A 158 24.15 2.88 -2.20
N ASP A 159 24.70 2.41 -1.07
CA ASP A 159 25.22 1.05 -0.95
C ASP A 159 24.07 0.02 -1.08
N PRO A 160 24.20 -1.01 -1.94
CA PRO A 160 23.16 -2.01 -2.15
C PRO A 160 22.81 -2.83 -0.90
N TRP A 161 23.70 -2.87 0.12
CA TRP A 161 23.43 -3.54 1.39
C TRP A 161 22.13 -3.06 2.05
N TRP A 162 21.82 -1.75 1.94
CA TRP A 162 20.61 -1.15 2.50
C TRP A 162 19.32 -1.71 1.89
N GLN A 163 19.34 -2.23 0.67
CA GLN A 163 18.15 -2.76 0.02
C GLN A 163 17.53 -3.93 0.81
N ALA A 164 18.35 -4.73 1.48
CA ALA A 164 17.90 -5.90 2.25
C ALA A 164 18.10 -5.79 3.77
N HIS A 165 18.88 -4.81 4.24
CA HIS A 165 19.27 -4.70 5.66
C HIS A 165 18.82 -3.40 6.34
N TYR A 166 18.09 -2.53 5.62
CA TYR A 166 17.50 -1.34 6.21
C TYR A 166 16.38 -1.73 7.21
N PRO A 167 16.52 -1.40 8.51
CA PRO A 167 15.57 -1.83 9.53
C PRO A 167 14.14 -1.30 9.33
N PRO A 168 13.13 -1.98 9.91
CA PRO A 168 13.22 -3.20 10.73
C PRO A 168 13.56 -4.48 9.95
N ASN A 169 14.51 -5.25 10.48
CA ASN A 169 14.99 -6.52 9.89
C ASN A 169 14.24 -7.78 10.38
N GLY A 170 13.02 -7.60 10.89
CA GLY A 170 12.21 -8.66 11.51
C GLY A 170 11.24 -8.15 12.57
N PHE A 171 10.29 -9.00 12.98
CA PHE A 171 9.32 -8.67 14.03
C PHE A 171 10.03 -8.27 15.33
N GLY A 172 9.60 -7.18 15.96
CA GLY A 172 10.19 -6.69 17.21
C GLY A 172 11.61 -6.13 17.07
N CYS A 173 12.10 -5.89 15.85
CA CYS A 173 13.34 -5.14 15.65
C CYS A 173 13.16 -3.68 16.13
N ASN A 174 14.19 -3.15 16.80
CA ASN A 174 14.25 -1.75 17.25
C ASN A 174 15.43 -1.00 16.64
N CYS A 175 16.14 -1.63 15.70
CA CYS A 175 17.27 -0.99 15.02
C CYS A 175 16.77 0.15 14.12
N GLY A 176 17.68 1.07 13.79
CA GLY A 176 17.37 2.20 12.91
C GLY A 176 18.61 2.64 12.13
N VAL A 177 18.45 3.73 11.38
CA VAL A 177 19.53 4.34 10.58
C VAL A 177 19.61 5.83 10.85
N GLU A 178 20.83 6.31 10.98
CA GLU A 178 21.13 7.74 11.09
C GLU A 178 21.97 8.20 9.90
N THR A 179 21.63 9.37 9.31
CA THR A 179 22.44 9.97 8.26
C THR A 179 23.59 10.79 8.85
N LEU A 180 24.75 10.74 8.23
CA LEU A 180 25.97 11.40 8.65
C LEU A 180 26.55 12.19 7.48
N ASN A 181 27.10 13.36 7.81
CA ASN A 181 28.04 14.04 6.95
C ASN A 181 29.47 13.65 7.34
N GLU A 182 30.45 14.17 6.60
CA GLU A 182 31.89 13.96 6.85
C GLU A 182 32.30 14.23 8.31
N ARG A 183 31.78 15.31 8.91
CA ARG A 183 32.05 15.64 10.32
C ARG A 183 31.47 14.58 11.27
N GLY A 184 30.27 14.10 10.97
CA GLY A 184 29.62 13.01 11.71
C GLY A 184 30.43 11.72 11.65
N LEU A 185 30.91 11.36 10.47
CA LEU A 185 31.79 10.22 10.22
C LEU A 185 33.10 10.33 11.04
N ARG A 186 33.77 11.48 10.97
CA ARG A 186 35.01 11.72 11.73
C ARG A 186 34.84 11.67 13.23
N ARG A 187 33.69 12.11 13.77
CA ARG A 187 33.37 11.98 15.21
C ARG A 187 33.26 10.51 15.67
N LEU A 188 33.07 9.58 14.74
CA LEU A 188 33.11 8.13 15.00
C LEU A 188 34.52 7.54 14.83
N GLY A 189 35.54 8.37 14.58
CA GLY A 189 36.91 7.93 14.33
C GLY A 189 37.11 7.27 12.96
N LYS A 190 36.23 7.53 11.99
CA LYS A 190 36.28 6.96 10.64
C LYS A 190 36.79 7.98 9.63
N GLU A 191 37.69 7.56 8.74
CA GLU A 191 38.22 8.37 7.63
C GLU A 191 37.38 8.24 6.35
N GLY A 192 36.54 7.20 6.26
CA GLY A 192 35.67 6.89 5.14
C GLY A 192 34.54 5.95 5.57
N PRO A 193 33.57 5.66 4.68
CA PRO A 193 32.59 4.61 4.92
C PRO A 193 33.30 3.25 5.06
N ASP A 194 32.70 2.36 5.82
CA ASP A 194 33.10 0.95 5.92
C ASP A 194 32.78 0.19 4.63
N THR A 195 33.33 -1.02 4.52
CA THR A 195 32.93 -1.99 3.50
C THR A 195 31.71 -2.78 4.00
N ALA A 196 30.70 -2.92 3.15
CA ALA A 196 29.53 -3.74 3.47
C ALA A 196 29.94 -5.18 3.82
N PRO A 197 29.45 -5.76 4.93
CA PRO A 197 29.78 -7.14 5.30
C PRO A 197 29.10 -8.12 4.33
N ASN A 198 29.80 -9.20 3.99
CA ASN A 198 29.21 -10.35 3.32
C ASN A 198 28.95 -11.46 4.34
N ASP A 199 27.84 -11.33 5.08
CA ASP A 199 27.42 -12.33 6.06
C ASP A 199 26.84 -13.61 5.42
N GLY A 200 26.73 -13.67 4.09
CA GLY A 200 26.13 -14.77 3.35
C GLY A 200 24.61 -14.88 3.51
N THR A 201 24.06 -16.00 3.06
CA THR A 201 22.62 -16.28 3.06
C THR A 201 22.34 -17.66 3.66
N TYR A 202 21.08 -17.89 4.07
CA TYR A 202 20.58 -19.21 4.43
C TYR A 202 19.29 -19.51 3.65
N GLU A 203 19.01 -20.79 3.44
CA GLU A 203 17.78 -21.25 2.81
C GLU A 203 16.70 -21.53 3.87
N ARG A 204 15.46 -21.22 3.53
CA ARG A 204 14.31 -21.54 4.38
C ARG A 204 13.09 -21.87 3.53
N VAL A 205 12.31 -22.86 3.95
CA VAL A 205 11.00 -23.12 3.35
C VAL A 205 10.03 -22.05 3.82
N ASP A 206 9.39 -21.36 2.88
CA ASP A 206 8.25 -20.50 3.16
C ASP A 206 7.05 -21.39 3.53
N ASN A 207 6.60 -21.33 4.77
CA ASN A 207 5.47 -22.13 5.26
C ASN A 207 4.13 -21.78 4.58
N THR A 208 4.09 -20.70 3.80
CA THR A 208 2.95 -20.24 3.02
C THR A 208 2.92 -20.88 1.66
N THR A 209 4.01 -20.79 0.89
CA THR A 209 4.07 -21.24 -0.51
C THR A 209 4.66 -22.65 -0.65
N GLY A 210 5.41 -23.12 0.35
CA GLY A 210 6.20 -24.35 0.27
C GLY A 210 7.52 -24.20 -0.50
N GLU A 211 7.82 -22.99 -1.00
CA GLU A 211 9.02 -22.71 -1.78
C GLU A 211 10.23 -22.51 -0.87
N VAL A 212 11.41 -22.89 -1.36
CA VAL A 212 12.68 -22.57 -0.70
C VAL A 212 13.05 -21.14 -1.07
N VAL A 213 13.18 -20.27 -0.06
CA VAL A 213 13.62 -18.90 -0.21
C VAL A 213 15.03 -18.72 0.36
N THR A 214 15.88 -18.00 -0.36
CA THR A 214 17.21 -17.58 0.10
C THR A 214 17.09 -16.25 0.85
N VAL A 215 17.59 -16.19 2.08
CA VAL A 215 17.46 -15.03 2.98
C VAL A 215 18.84 -14.59 3.48
N PRO A 216 19.16 -13.29 3.50
CA PRO A 216 20.41 -12.80 4.09
C PRO A 216 20.53 -13.14 5.57
N ASN A 217 21.74 -13.49 6.01
CA ASN A 217 21.98 -13.78 7.42
C ASN A 217 21.70 -12.57 8.30
N GLY A 218 21.00 -12.79 9.42
CA GLY A 218 20.54 -11.73 10.32
C GLY A 218 19.21 -11.08 9.91
N ILE A 219 18.63 -11.43 8.76
CA ILE A 219 17.31 -10.95 8.33
C ILE A 219 16.26 -12.05 8.52
N GLN A 220 15.09 -11.67 9.05
CA GLN A 220 13.95 -12.58 9.12
C GLN A 220 13.33 -12.77 7.73
N PRO A 221 12.88 -13.97 7.34
CA PRO A 221 12.27 -14.18 6.01
C PRO A 221 11.11 -13.22 5.75
N GLY A 222 11.10 -12.58 4.58
CA GLY A 222 10.10 -11.60 4.18
C GLY A 222 10.36 -10.17 4.68
N TRP A 223 11.46 -9.94 5.40
CA TRP A 223 11.93 -8.63 5.89
C TRP A 223 13.18 -8.14 5.16
N ASP A 224 13.61 -8.84 4.13
CA ASP A 224 14.72 -8.52 3.24
C ASP A 224 14.32 -7.46 2.20
N TYR A 225 13.87 -6.30 2.70
CA TYR A 225 13.51 -5.12 1.93
C TYR A 225 13.67 -3.86 2.79
N ALA A 226 13.82 -2.69 2.17
CA ALA A 226 13.76 -1.42 2.87
C ALA A 226 12.34 -0.84 2.84
N PRO A 227 11.65 -0.66 3.98
CA PRO A 227 10.33 -0.04 3.98
C PRO A 227 10.36 1.35 3.36
N GLY A 228 9.39 1.63 2.48
CA GLY A 228 9.29 2.91 1.77
C GLY A 228 10.16 3.02 0.52
N GLN A 229 11.01 2.04 0.23
CA GLN A 229 11.85 2.04 -0.98
C GLN A 229 11.07 1.73 -2.26
N THR A 230 9.94 1.02 -2.15
CA THR A 230 9.19 0.57 -3.31
C THR A 230 8.71 1.74 -4.17
N ALA A 231 9.12 1.75 -5.45
CA ALA A 231 8.66 2.75 -6.41
C ALA A 231 7.12 2.74 -6.49
N THR A 232 6.50 3.91 -6.60
CA THR A 232 5.04 4.07 -6.62
C THR A 232 4.35 3.16 -7.64
N GLU A 233 4.92 3.03 -8.84
CA GLU A 233 4.40 2.17 -9.91
C GLU A 233 4.45 0.68 -9.53
N ARG A 234 5.55 0.22 -8.92
CA ARG A 234 5.66 -1.16 -8.41
C ARG A 234 4.69 -1.40 -7.26
N ALA A 235 4.51 -0.43 -6.36
CA ALA A 235 3.53 -0.50 -5.30
C ALA A 235 2.10 -0.57 -5.86
N ILE A 236 1.78 0.20 -6.91
CA ILE A 236 0.50 0.13 -7.60
C ILE A 236 0.32 -1.23 -8.28
N ALA A 237 1.30 -1.73 -9.03
CA ALA A 237 1.23 -3.04 -9.66
C ALA A 237 1.03 -4.18 -8.64
N ALA A 238 1.75 -4.12 -7.50
CA ALA A 238 1.57 -5.06 -6.40
C ALA A 238 0.15 -4.98 -5.80
N ARG A 239 -0.42 -3.78 -5.68
CA ARG A 239 -1.82 -3.59 -5.25
C ARG A 239 -2.79 -4.21 -6.24
N LEU A 240 -2.62 -3.95 -7.53
CA LEU A 240 -3.50 -4.45 -8.60
C LEU A 240 -3.59 -5.97 -8.61
N ASN A 241 -2.43 -6.64 -8.63
CA ASN A 241 -2.38 -8.11 -8.61
C ASN A 241 -3.12 -8.71 -7.40
N ARG A 242 -3.17 -7.97 -6.28
CA ARG A 242 -3.91 -8.39 -5.09
C ARG A 242 -5.40 -8.11 -5.19
N LEU A 243 -5.79 -6.95 -5.73
CA LEU A 243 -7.20 -6.60 -5.93
C LEU A 243 -7.91 -7.57 -6.88
N ASP A 244 -7.19 -8.14 -7.85
CA ASP A 244 -7.72 -9.17 -8.75
C ASP A 244 -8.06 -10.49 -8.03
N SER A 245 -7.40 -10.75 -6.90
CA SER A 245 -7.48 -12.00 -6.15
C SER A 245 -8.39 -11.97 -4.91
N VAL A 246 -8.93 -10.80 -4.55
CA VAL A 246 -9.80 -10.62 -3.38
C VAL A 246 -11.28 -10.52 -3.79
N GLU A 247 -12.18 -10.70 -2.83
CA GLU A 247 -13.61 -10.54 -3.05
C GLU A 247 -13.95 -9.15 -3.62
N ALA A 248 -14.93 -9.08 -4.53
CA ALA A 248 -15.28 -7.86 -5.26
C ALA A 248 -15.65 -6.69 -4.32
N THR A 249 -16.23 -6.96 -3.16
CA THR A 249 -16.54 -5.97 -2.12
C THR A 249 -15.28 -5.33 -1.52
N ILE A 250 -14.26 -6.15 -1.22
CA ILE A 250 -12.95 -5.69 -0.73
C ILE A 250 -12.21 -4.91 -1.82
N ALA A 251 -12.27 -5.40 -3.06
CA ALA A 251 -11.70 -4.68 -4.19
C ALA A 251 -12.37 -3.30 -4.33
N ARG A 252 -13.70 -3.24 -4.30
CA ARG A 252 -14.48 -2.00 -4.43
C ARG A 252 -14.12 -0.98 -3.35
N GLN A 253 -13.99 -1.41 -2.09
CA GLN A 253 -13.60 -0.52 -1.00
C GLN A 253 -12.17 0.02 -1.16
N ASN A 254 -11.21 -0.81 -1.53
CA ASN A 254 -9.84 -0.35 -1.77
C ASN A 254 -9.73 0.58 -2.98
N VAL A 255 -10.47 0.31 -4.06
CA VAL A 255 -10.49 1.21 -5.23
C VAL A 255 -11.12 2.55 -4.86
N ALA A 256 -12.18 2.57 -4.05
CA ALA A 256 -12.76 3.81 -3.52
C ALA A 256 -11.74 4.62 -2.71
N ASP A 257 -10.97 3.99 -1.81
CA ASP A 257 -9.89 4.64 -1.08
C ASP A 257 -8.82 5.24 -2.03
N LEU A 258 -8.45 4.48 -3.08
CA LEU A 258 -7.40 4.87 -4.02
C LEU A 258 -7.77 6.10 -4.85
N VAL A 259 -8.98 6.18 -5.40
CA VAL A 259 -9.41 7.33 -6.22
C VAL A 259 -9.56 8.62 -5.40
N GLN A 260 -9.76 8.50 -4.09
CA GLN A 260 -9.80 9.64 -3.17
C GLN A 260 -8.41 10.05 -2.66
N ALA A 261 -7.42 9.16 -2.74
CA ALA A 261 -6.08 9.43 -2.25
C ALA A 261 -5.38 10.55 -3.08
N PRO A 262 -4.50 11.35 -2.46
CA PRO A 262 -3.68 12.34 -3.17
C PRO A 262 -2.87 11.75 -4.34
N LEU A 263 -2.56 10.45 -4.25
CA LEU A 263 -1.86 9.72 -5.29
C LEU A 263 -2.62 9.71 -6.63
N PHE A 264 -3.95 9.62 -6.60
CA PHE A 264 -4.74 9.67 -7.81
C PHE A 264 -4.69 11.02 -8.49
N SER A 265 -4.68 12.13 -7.73
CA SER A 265 -4.49 13.48 -8.28
C SER A 265 -3.14 13.64 -8.98
N ARG A 266 -2.07 13.09 -8.38
CA ARG A 266 -0.72 13.09 -8.99
C ARG A 266 -0.66 12.26 -10.26
N PHE A 267 -1.30 11.08 -10.26
CA PHE A 267 -1.47 10.27 -11.47
C PHE A 267 -2.26 11.04 -12.55
N PHE A 268 -3.36 11.68 -12.17
CA PHE A 268 -4.21 12.46 -13.08
C PHE A 268 -3.46 13.65 -13.73
N ASN A 269 -2.57 14.28 -12.97
CA ASN A 269 -1.69 15.36 -13.44
C ASN A 269 -0.47 14.86 -14.23
N GLY A 270 -0.29 13.54 -14.29
CA GLY A 270 0.80 12.89 -15.01
C GLY A 270 2.16 12.92 -14.34
N GLU A 271 2.19 13.17 -13.04
CA GLU A 271 3.40 13.02 -12.21
C GLU A 271 3.76 11.54 -11.97
N ILE A 272 2.79 10.63 -12.11
CA ILE A 272 2.96 9.19 -11.97
C ILE A 272 2.60 8.55 -13.30
N GLN A 273 3.46 7.67 -13.82
CA GLN A 273 3.20 6.95 -15.07
C GLN A 273 2.52 5.59 -14.80
N GLY A 274 2.06 4.93 -15.87
CA GLY A 274 1.49 3.60 -15.80
C GLY A 274 -0.04 3.56 -15.75
N GLU A 275 -0.57 2.65 -14.93
CA GLU A 275 -2.01 2.33 -14.83
C GLU A 275 -2.48 2.53 -13.40
N TYR A 276 -3.71 3.00 -13.22
CA TYR A 276 -4.30 3.25 -11.92
C TYR A 276 -5.71 2.66 -11.84
N PRO A 277 -6.09 1.97 -10.74
CA PRO A 277 -7.43 1.42 -10.60
C PRO A 277 -8.45 2.54 -10.33
N VAL A 278 -9.56 2.54 -11.06
CA VAL A 278 -10.58 3.59 -11.00
C VAL A 278 -11.98 3.08 -10.66
N ALA A 279 -12.26 1.79 -10.88
CA ALA A 279 -13.51 1.17 -10.45
C ALA A 279 -13.39 -0.35 -10.36
N VAL A 280 -14.47 -0.99 -9.92
CA VAL A 280 -14.69 -2.44 -9.89
C VAL A 280 -15.98 -2.75 -10.61
N VAL A 281 -15.91 -3.62 -11.60
CA VAL A 281 -17.05 -4.08 -12.41
C VAL A 281 -17.94 -4.99 -11.57
N PRO A 282 -19.27 -4.76 -11.54
CA PRO A 282 -20.16 -5.67 -10.84
C PRO A 282 -20.20 -7.08 -11.49
N PRO A 283 -20.61 -8.13 -10.75
CA PRO A 283 -20.45 -9.52 -11.20
C PRO A 283 -21.15 -9.85 -12.53
N LEU A 284 -22.34 -9.31 -12.76
CA LEU A 284 -23.12 -9.55 -13.99
C LEU A 284 -22.37 -9.00 -15.21
N GLU A 285 -21.96 -7.74 -15.16
CA GLU A 285 -21.24 -7.04 -16.21
C GLU A 285 -19.86 -7.65 -16.44
N ARG A 286 -19.19 -8.13 -15.37
CA ARG A 286 -17.91 -8.83 -15.47
C ARG A 286 -18.06 -10.13 -16.26
N GLN A 287 -19.13 -10.89 -16.01
CA GLN A 287 -19.45 -12.10 -16.75
C GLN A 287 -19.74 -11.78 -18.22
N VAL A 288 -20.53 -10.74 -18.50
CA VAL A 288 -20.85 -10.31 -19.88
C VAL A 288 -19.62 -9.82 -20.63
N LEU A 289 -18.75 -9.05 -19.97
CA LEU A 289 -17.46 -8.63 -20.52
C LEU A 289 -16.49 -9.80 -20.72
N GLY A 290 -16.70 -10.93 -20.03
CA GLY A 290 -15.76 -12.05 -19.96
C GLY A 290 -14.45 -11.66 -19.28
N ALA A 291 -14.46 -10.73 -18.33
CA ALA A 291 -13.25 -10.22 -17.69
C ALA A 291 -12.79 -11.10 -16.52
N GLU A 292 -11.52 -11.53 -16.55
CA GLU A 292 -10.93 -12.30 -15.45
C GLU A 292 -10.69 -11.44 -14.21
N SER A 293 -10.35 -10.16 -14.36
CA SER A 293 -10.23 -9.22 -13.25
C SER A 293 -11.52 -8.42 -13.07
N PRO A 294 -11.98 -8.20 -11.82
CA PRO A 294 -13.07 -7.27 -11.55
C PRO A 294 -12.60 -5.80 -11.58
N VAL A 295 -11.31 -5.51 -11.60
CA VAL A 295 -10.77 -4.15 -11.49
C VAL A 295 -10.72 -3.46 -12.86
N VAL A 296 -11.20 -2.23 -12.90
CA VAL A 296 -11.10 -1.34 -14.06
C VAL A 296 -9.91 -0.42 -13.89
N LEU A 297 -9.03 -0.40 -14.90
CA LEU A 297 -7.81 0.40 -14.93
C LEU A 297 -7.97 1.63 -15.84
N LEU A 298 -7.33 2.72 -15.44
CA LEU A 298 -7.09 3.90 -16.28
C LEU A 298 -5.59 3.96 -16.57
N SER A 299 -5.21 3.92 -17.84
CA SER A 299 -3.80 4.12 -18.24
C SER A 299 -3.51 5.61 -18.42
N GLN A 300 -2.26 6.01 -18.19
CA GLN A 300 -1.85 7.39 -18.43
C GLN A 300 -2.02 7.81 -19.90
N GLN A 301 -1.82 6.88 -20.83
CA GLN A 301 -2.04 7.13 -22.26
C GLN A 301 -3.52 7.37 -22.57
N SER A 302 -4.41 6.53 -22.00
CA SER A 302 -5.86 6.69 -22.14
C SER A 302 -6.32 8.02 -21.55
N LEU A 303 -5.81 8.39 -20.37
CA LEU A 303 -6.16 9.65 -19.71
C LEU A 303 -5.74 10.86 -20.55
N ARG A 304 -4.51 10.90 -21.06
CA ARG A 304 -4.03 12.00 -21.92
C ARG A 304 -4.91 12.13 -23.17
N THR A 305 -5.10 11.03 -23.90
CA THR A 305 -5.94 11.00 -25.11
C THR A 305 -7.38 11.44 -24.82
N HIS A 306 -7.90 11.04 -23.67
CA HIS A 306 -9.26 11.38 -23.26
C HIS A 306 -9.40 12.86 -22.92
N ARG A 307 -8.47 13.44 -22.16
CA ARG A 307 -8.46 14.87 -21.81
C ARG A 307 -8.30 15.80 -22.99
N GLU A 308 -7.60 15.37 -24.05
CA GLU A 308 -7.51 16.13 -25.30
C GLU A 308 -8.86 16.22 -26.01
N ARG A 309 -9.69 15.17 -25.92
CA ARG A 309 -11.00 15.09 -26.59
C ARG A 309 -12.16 15.61 -25.74
N HIS A 310 -12.03 15.49 -24.42
CA HIS A 310 -13.06 15.79 -23.43
C HIS A 310 -12.49 16.65 -22.29
N PRO A 311 -12.09 17.90 -22.56
CA PRO A 311 -11.53 18.80 -21.55
C PRO A 311 -12.53 19.17 -20.45
N GLU A 312 -13.83 18.95 -20.66
CA GLU A 312 -14.90 19.16 -19.69
C GLU A 312 -14.96 18.11 -18.57
N ILE A 313 -14.20 17.01 -18.71
CA ILE A 313 -14.14 15.92 -17.74
C ILE A 313 -12.92 16.10 -16.84
N GLY A 314 -13.19 16.43 -15.58
CA GLY A 314 -12.17 16.71 -14.57
C GLY A 314 -11.89 15.52 -13.66
N LEU A 315 -10.97 15.74 -12.72
CA LEU A 315 -10.61 14.78 -11.68
C LEU A 315 -11.84 14.26 -10.90
N GLU A 316 -12.77 15.16 -10.57
CA GLU A 316 -13.98 14.81 -9.81
C GLU A 316 -14.94 13.90 -10.61
N ASP A 317 -14.99 14.04 -11.93
CA ASP A 317 -15.80 13.14 -12.77
C ASP A 317 -15.20 11.72 -12.75
N TYR A 318 -13.87 11.60 -12.79
CA TYR A 318 -13.20 10.30 -12.68
C TYR A 318 -13.40 9.63 -11.32
N ARG A 319 -13.48 10.40 -10.24
CA ARG A 319 -13.80 9.89 -8.90
C ARG A 319 -15.21 9.29 -8.81
N ARG A 320 -16.10 9.64 -9.74
CA ARG A 320 -17.49 9.14 -9.81
C ARG A 320 -17.65 7.93 -10.73
N VAL A 321 -16.58 7.43 -11.36
CA VAL A 321 -16.68 6.28 -12.29
C VAL A 321 -17.27 5.05 -11.61
N GLN A 322 -16.95 4.79 -10.34
CA GLN A 322 -17.57 3.69 -9.60
C GLN A 322 -19.10 3.86 -9.48
N GLN A 323 -19.57 5.06 -9.16
CA GLN A 323 -21.01 5.37 -9.07
C GLN A 323 -21.70 5.17 -10.43
N LEU A 324 -21.03 5.56 -11.53
CA LEU A 324 -21.55 5.31 -12.89
C LEU A 324 -21.75 3.81 -13.16
N LEU A 325 -20.79 3.00 -12.72
CA LEU A 325 -20.86 1.55 -12.90
C LEU A 325 -21.96 0.93 -12.03
N ASP A 326 -22.20 1.46 -10.84
CA ASP A 326 -23.18 0.93 -9.91
C ASP A 326 -24.61 1.35 -10.30
N ASP A 327 -24.82 2.64 -10.57
CA ASP A 327 -26.16 3.22 -10.73
C ASP A 327 -26.58 3.42 -12.19
N GLY A 328 -25.63 3.39 -13.13
CA GLY A 328 -25.88 3.65 -14.54
C GLY A 328 -26.65 2.53 -15.22
N GLN A 329 -27.38 2.90 -16.28
CA GLN A 329 -27.98 1.95 -17.21
C GLN A 329 -26.87 1.33 -18.06
N VAL A 330 -26.89 0.01 -18.23
CA VAL A 330 -25.79 -0.72 -18.88
C VAL A 330 -26.27 -1.33 -20.18
N TYR A 331 -25.49 -1.11 -21.24
CA TYR A 331 -25.76 -1.59 -22.57
C TYR A 331 -24.56 -2.34 -23.14
N GLN A 332 -24.82 -3.41 -23.90
CA GLN A 332 -23.82 -4.14 -24.67
C GLN A 332 -24.01 -3.88 -26.16
N LEU A 333 -22.91 -3.76 -26.90
CA LEU A 333 -22.95 -3.71 -28.37
C LEU A 333 -22.76 -5.13 -28.93
N PRO A 334 -23.70 -5.67 -29.72
CA PRO A 334 -23.59 -7.02 -30.29
C PRO A 334 -22.30 -7.25 -31.08
N ASP A 335 -21.88 -6.26 -31.86
CA ASP A 335 -20.66 -6.33 -32.69
C ASP A 335 -19.37 -6.09 -31.88
N GLN A 336 -19.47 -5.72 -30.61
CA GLN A 336 -18.34 -5.44 -29.71
C GLN A 336 -18.58 -6.08 -28.33
N PRO A 337 -18.63 -7.43 -28.22
CA PRO A 337 -19.04 -8.11 -26.99
C PRO A 337 -18.13 -7.80 -25.79
N GLY A 338 -16.87 -7.44 -26.05
CA GLY A 338 -15.91 -7.00 -25.01
C GLY A 338 -16.03 -5.53 -24.61
N ARG A 339 -17.11 -4.84 -24.98
CA ARG A 339 -17.35 -3.42 -24.68
C ARG A 339 -18.73 -3.20 -24.07
N LEU A 340 -18.74 -2.57 -22.90
CA LEU A 340 -19.97 -2.11 -22.24
C LEU A 340 -20.07 -0.59 -22.27
N ILE A 341 -21.31 -0.10 -22.33
CA ILE A 341 -21.64 1.31 -22.32
C ILE A 341 -22.55 1.60 -21.13
N TYR A 342 -22.16 2.62 -20.35
CA TYR A 342 -22.89 3.06 -19.16
C TYR A 342 -23.51 4.41 -19.44
N LEU A 343 -24.78 4.58 -19.10
CA LEU A 343 -25.55 5.81 -19.29
C LEU A 343 -26.14 6.31 -17.97
N VAL A 344 -25.98 7.62 -17.74
CA VAL A 344 -26.63 8.45 -16.69
C VAL A 344 -26.09 8.31 -15.26
N ILE A 345 -25.85 9.46 -14.61
CA ILE A 345 -25.73 9.62 -13.15
C ILE A 345 -26.44 10.93 -12.78
N GLU A 346 -27.32 10.91 -11.77
CA GLU A 346 -27.84 12.13 -11.10
C GLU A 346 -28.35 13.23 -12.05
N GLY A 347 -29.09 12.87 -13.11
CA GLY A 347 -29.67 13.83 -14.06
C GLY A 347 -28.69 14.42 -15.09
N VAL A 348 -27.42 14.01 -15.07
CA VAL A 348 -26.44 14.28 -16.13
C VAL A 348 -26.20 12.99 -16.91
N THR A 349 -26.42 13.01 -18.21
CA THR A 349 -26.11 11.84 -19.04
C THR A 349 -24.60 11.76 -19.24
N TYR A 350 -23.95 10.92 -18.44
CA TYR A 350 -22.60 10.47 -18.72
C TYR A 350 -22.68 9.26 -19.63
N ARG A 351 -21.81 9.20 -20.64
CA ARG A 351 -21.55 7.99 -21.40
C ARG A 351 -20.13 7.52 -21.11
N ALA A 352 -20.01 6.35 -20.52
CA ALA A 352 -18.71 5.69 -20.38
C ALA A 352 -18.63 4.42 -21.20
N ALA A 353 -17.42 4.05 -21.60
CA ALA A 353 -17.16 2.74 -22.18
C ALA A 353 -16.02 2.01 -21.46
N LEU A 354 -16.26 0.74 -21.15
CA LEU A 354 -15.24 -0.18 -20.66
C LEU A 354 -14.86 -1.14 -21.76
N LYS A 355 -13.61 -1.59 -21.77
CA LYS A 355 -13.15 -2.65 -22.68
C LYS A 355 -12.22 -3.62 -21.98
N ARG A 356 -12.35 -4.90 -22.32
CA ARG A 356 -11.42 -5.96 -21.93
C ARG A 356 -10.23 -6.07 -22.90
N THR A 357 -9.07 -6.49 -22.41
CA THR A 357 -7.94 -6.95 -23.24
C THR A 357 -8.29 -8.22 -24.02
N GLN A 358 -7.52 -8.52 -25.08
CA GLN A 358 -7.71 -9.73 -25.88
C GLN A 358 -7.49 -11.01 -25.06
N ASP A 359 -6.49 -11.01 -24.19
CA ASP A 359 -6.17 -12.11 -23.28
C ASP A 359 -7.15 -12.26 -22.11
N GLY A 360 -8.09 -11.32 -21.95
CA GLY A 360 -9.12 -11.35 -20.92
C GLY A 360 -8.71 -10.92 -19.53
N LYS A 361 -7.42 -10.66 -19.30
CA LYS A 361 -6.84 -10.46 -17.97
C LYS A 361 -7.15 -9.10 -17.37
N LYS A 362 -7.33 -8.07 -18.19
CA LYS A 362 -7.52 -6.68 -17.73
C LYS A 362 -8.75 -6.03 -18.36
N SER A 363 -9.36 -5.14 -17.59
CA SER A 363 -10.43 -4.25 -18.05
C SER A 363 -9.95 -2.80 -17.94
N TYR A 364 -10.21 -2.01 -18.98
CA TYR A 364 -9.80 -0.61 -19.07
C TYR A 364 -10.97 0.32 -19.24
N PHE A 365 -10.86 1.47 -18.58
CA PHE A 365 -11.69 2.64 -18.83
C PHE A 365 -11.25 3.30 -20.15
N LEU A 366 -12.16 3.41 -21.12
CA LEU A 366 -11.84 3.94 -22.45
C LEU A 366 -12.25 5.40 -22.63
N THR A 367 -13.45 5.77 -22.18
CA THR A 367 -13.97 7.13 -22.36
C THR A 367 -15.03 7.44 -21.32
N LEU A 368 -15.11 8.70 -20.91
CA LEU A 368 -16.19 9.33 -20.13
C LEU A 368 -16.58 10.63 -20.85
N PHE A 369 -17.83 10.89 -21.17
CA PHE A 369 -18.21 12.21 -21.64
C PHE A 369 -19.63 12.56 -21.29
N LYS A 370 -19.92 13.86 -21.19
CA LYS A 370 -21.28 14.36 -21.00
C LYS A 370 -21.99 14.28 -22.34
N SER A 371 -22.99 13.42 -22.42
CA SER A 371 -23.85 13.26 -23.60
C SER A 371 -24.99 14.27 -23.56
N ARG A 372 -25.36 14.80 -24.74
CA ARG A 372 -26.55 15.64 -24.91
C ARG A 372 -27.83 14.82 -25.13
N THR A 373 -27.68 13.52 -25.35
CA THR A 373 -28.75 12.54 -25.58
C THR A 373 -28.64 11.46 -24.52
N ASP A 374 -29.77 11.09 -23.93
CA ASP A 374 -29.96 9.98 -23.00
C ASP A 374 -30.12 8.63 -23.69
N GLN A 375 -30.17 8.61 -25.04
CA GLN A 375 -30.38 7.39 -25.79
C GLN A 375 -29.08 6.58 -25.95
N PRO A 376 -29.16 5.24 -25.82
CA PRO A 376 -28.05 4.36 -26.13
C PRO A 376 -27.73 4.40 -27.63
N PRO A 377 -26.56 3.88 -28.04
CA PRO A 377 -26.26 3.71 -29.45
C PRO A 377 -27.34 2.86 -30.15
N PRO A 378 -27.55 3.08 -31.46
CA PRO A 378 -28.30 2.14 -32.28
C PRO A 378 -27.76 0.72 -32.06
N ASP A 379 -28.67 -0.24 -31.98
CA ASP A 379 -28.37 -1.67 -31.85
C ASP A 379 -27.76 -2.12 -30.50
N ALA A 380 -27.66 -1.22 -29.52
CA ALA A 380 -27.20 -1.58 -28.19
C ALA A 380 -28.30 -2.27 -27.37
N GLU A 381 -27.99 -3.44 -26.81
CA GLU A 381 -28.91 -4.22 -26.00
C GLU A 381 -28.77 -3.84 -24.52
N ARG A 382 -29.91 -3.59 -23.84
CA ARG A 382 -29.92 -3.21 -22.42
C ARG A 382 -29.71 -4.44 -21.53
N LEU A 383 -28.73 -4.37 -20.64
CA LEU A 383 -28.49 -5.36 -19.60
C LEU A 383 -29.26 -5.05 -18.33
N ARG A 384 -29.31 -3.77 -17.91
CA ARG A 384 -30.13 -3.27 -16.79
C ARG A 384 -30.39 -1.78 -16.86
#